data_AF-G0L0E2-F1
#
_entry.id   AF-G0L0E2-F1
#
_cell.length_a   1.000
_cell.length_b   1.000
_cell.length_c   1.000
_cell.angle_alpha   90.00
_cell.angle_beta   90.00
_cell.angle_gamma   90.00
#
_symmetry.space_group_name_H-M   'P 1'
#
loop_
_entity.id
_entity.type
_entity.pdbx_description
1 polymer ?
#
loop_
_entity_poly.entity_id
_entity_poly.type
_entity_poly.pdbx_seq_one_letter_code
_entity_poly.pdbx_strand_id
1 'polypeptide(L)'
;MTKKEQTEFEKKVLEQFMSGKNLFGEGGAFAPMLKNVIEKALEAEMDGHLDEGERAKGNKRNGKGKKTLKSGFGTFDIDTPQDRQSSFEPELVKKRQTILADNLSEKIIGLYGLGMSYRDISSHLSIYS
;
A
#
# COMPACT_ATOMS: atom_id res chain seq x y z
N MET A 1 -4.53 -18.29 -2.10
CA MET A 1 -3.99 -18.68 -0.78
C MET A 1 -4.44 -20.10 -0.52
N THR A 2 -3.53 -21.02 -0.26
CA THR A 2 -3.85 -22.41 0.05
C THR A 2 -4.31 -22.53 1.51
N LYS A 3 -5.04 -23.60 1.87
CA LYS A 3 -5.45 -23.83 3.27
C LYS A 3 -4.25 -23.84 4.24
N LYS A 4 -3.10 -24.33 3.81
CA LYS A 4 -1.86 -24.35 4.62
C LYS A 4 -1.33 -22.95 4.89
N GLU A 5 -1.28 -22.09 3.88
CA GLU A 5 -0.84 -20.70 4.02
C GLU A 5 -1.75 -19.91 4.97
N GLN A 6 -3.06 -20.16 4.94
CA GLN A 6 -4.03 -19.54 5.86
C GLN A 6 -3.76 -19.94 7.31
N THR A 7 -3.57 -21.23 7.58
CA THR A 7 -3.29 -21.72 8.94
C THR A 7 -1.96 -21.20 9.50
N GLU A 8 -0.93 -21.09 8.67
CA GLU A 8 0.36 -20.50 9.08
C GLU A 8 0.24 -19.01 9.39
N PHE A 9 -0.52 -18.27 8.57
CA PHE A 9 -0.82 -16.87 8.81
C PHE A 9 -1.58 -16.67 10.13
N GLU A 10 -2.66 -17.43 10.36
CA GLU A 10 -3.44 -17.39 11.60
C GLU A 10 -2.57 -17.68 12.82
N LYS A 11 -1.71 -18.70 12.74
CA LYS A 11 -0.78 -19.03 13.82
C LYS A 11 0.18 -17.88 14.13
N LYS A 12 0.76 -17.24 13.10
CA LYS A 12 1.66 -16.09 13.26
C LYS A 12 0.94 -14.88 13.87
N VAL A 13 -0.29 -14.60 13.43
CA VAL A 13 -1.12 -13.53 13.99
C VAL A 13 -1.38 -13.79 15.48
N LEU A 14 -1.81 -15.00 15.83
CA LEU A 14 -2.09 -15.37 17.22
C LEU A 14 -0.84 -15.26 18.11
N GLU A 15 0.31 -15.74 17.65
CA GLU A 15 1.57 -15.65 18.40
C GLU A 15 1.98 -14.20 18.66
N GLN A 16 1.91 -13.33 17.65
CA GLN A 16 2.25 -11.92 17.80
C GLN A 16 1.25 -11.16 18.67
N PHE A 17 -0.04 -11.47 18.53
CA PHE A 17 -1.09 -10.91 19.37
C PHE A 17 -0.89 -11.28 20.85
N MET A 18 -0.67 -12.56 21.14
CA MET A 18 -0.47 -13.06 22.51
C MET A 18 0.84 -12.56 23.15
N SER A 19 1.85 -12.26 22.34
CA SER A 19 3.14 -11.72 22.82
C SER A 19 3.19 -10.18 22.87
N GLY A 20 2.11 -9.49 22.47
CA GLY A 20 2.07 -8.03 22.40
C GLY A 20 3.02 -7.42 21.34
N LYS A 21 3.53 -8.24 20.41
CA LYS A 21 4.38 -7.77 19.32
C LYS A 21 3.57 -6.98 18.30
N ASN A 22 4.22 -6.02 17.66
CA ASN A 22 3.55 -5.23 16.63
C ASN A 22 3.18 -6.09 15.42
N LEU A 23 1.90 -6.03 15.06
CA LEU A 23 1.29 -6.79 13.98
C LEU A 23 1.55 -6.18 12.59
N PHE A 24 1.84 -4.88 12.51
CA PHE A 24 1.95 -4.13 11.26
C PHE A 24 3.35 -3.55 11.00
N GLY A 25 4.23 -3.57 11.99
CA GLY A 25 5.63 -3.19 11.85
C GLY A 25 6.49 -4.24 11.14
N GLU A 26 7.79 -3.99 11.07
CA GLU A 26 8.75 -4.90 10.45
C GLU A 26 8.65 -6.33 11.05
N GLY A 27 8.44 -7.33 10.19
CA GLY A 27 8.23 -8.72 10.62
C GLY A 27 6.81 -9.04 11.14
N GLY A 28 5.94 -8.04 11.24
CA GLY A 28 4.52 -8.18 11.60
C GLY A 28 3.76 -9.10 10.66
N ALA A 29 2.73 -9.76 11.16
CA ALA A 29 1.88 -10.67 10.39
C ALA A 29 1.12 -9.92 9.27
N PHE A 30 0.68 -8.68 9.53
CA PHE A 30 -0.09 -7.86 8.60
C PHE A 30 0.77 -6.88 7.78
N ALA A 31 2.07 -6.75 8.07
CA ALA A 31 2.96 -5.86 7.32
C ALA A 31 2.98 -6.15 5.79
N PRO A 32 3.02 -7.41 5.31
CA PRO A 32 2.94 -7.72 3.88
C PRO A 32 1.62 -7.29 3.25
N MET A 33 0.54 -7.34 4.03
CA MET A 33 -0.79 -6.94 3.56
C MET A 33 -0.89 -5.42 3.40
N LEU A 34 -0.43 -4.66 4.40
CA LEU A 34 -0.37 -3.20 4.32
C LEU A 34 0.50 -2.73 3.14
N LYS A 35 1.68 -3.34 2.98
CA LYS A 35 2.57 -3.14 1.82
C LYS A 35 1.81 -3.32 0.51
N ASN A 36 1.16 -4.47 0.32
CA ASN A 36 0.45 -4.80 -0.91
C ASN A 36 -0.68 -3.81 -1.24
N VAL A 37 -1.42 -3.34 -0.22
CA VAL A 37 -2.48 -2.35 -0.44
C VAL A 37 -1.90 -1.02 -0.93
N ILE A 38 -0.87 -0.51 -0.26
CA ILE A 38 -0.24 0.76 -0.63
C ILE A 38 0.35 0.67 -2.04
N GLU A 39 1.08 -0.41 -2.35
CA GLU A 39 1.67 -0.60 -3.68
C GLU A 39 0.62 -0.67 -4.77
N LYS A 40 -0.47 -1.41 -4.56
CA LYS A 40 -1.57 -1.51 -5.53
C LYS A 40 -2.30 -0.19 -5.74
N ALA A 41 -2.51 0.58 -4.67
CA ALA A 41 -3.10 1.90 -4.78
C ALA A 41 -2.21 2.85 -5.60
N LEU A 42 -0.89 2.83 -5.36
CA LEU A 42 0.07 3.60 -6.17
C LEU A 42 0.13 3.12 -7.64
N GLU A 43 -0.02 1.82 -7.89
CA GLU A 43 -0.13 1.27 -9.24
C GLU A 43 -1.39 1.79 -9.96
N ALA A 44 -2.52 1.87 -9.26
CA ALA A 44 -3.76 2.40 -9.80
C ALA A 44 -3.65 3.91 -10.12
N GLU A 45 -3.00 4.69 -9.24
CA GLU A 45 -2.67 6.09 -9.52
C GLU A 45 -1.78 6.23 -10.77
N MET A 46 -0.76 5.38 -10.91
CA MET A 46 0.12 5.36 -12.08
C MET A 46 -0.62 5.00 -13.38
N ASP A 47 -1.56 4.06 -13.33
CA ASP A 47 -2.38 3.69 -14.49
C ASP A 47 -3.29 4.85 -14.91
N GLY A 48 -3.82 5.62 -13.95
CA GLY A 48 -4.56 6.85 -14.22
C GLY A 48 -3.68 7.97 -14.79
N HIS A 49 -2.46 8.12 -14.27
CA HIS A 49 -1.48 9.11 -14.74
C HIS A 49 -1.03 8.85 -16.18
N LEU A 50 -0.76 7.59 -16.52
CA LEU A 50 -0.37 7.20 -17.88
C LEU A 50 -1.59 7.05 -18.77
N ASP A 51 -2.30 8.15 -19.03
CA ASP A 51 -3.40 8.19 -19.98
C ASP A 51 -2.91 8.16 -21.45
N GLU A 52 -3.84 8.25 -22.41
CA GLU A 52 -3.49 8.29 -23.84
C GLU A 52 -2.65 9.52 -24.21
N GLY A 53 -2.88 10.66 -23.54
CA GLY A 53 -2.16 11.92 -23.78
C GLY A 53 -0.70 11.84 -23.32
N GLU A 54 -0.45 11.32 -22.12
CA GLU A 54 0.90 11.10 -21.61
C GLU A 54 1.66 10.06 -22.44
N ARG A 55 0.98 8.97 -22.86
CA ARG A 55 1.58 7.98 -23.75
C ARG A 55 1.92 8.56 -25.13
N ALA A 56 1.06 9.41 -25.69
CA ALA A 56 1.32 10.09 -26.97
C ALA A 56 2.53 11.04 -26.89
N LYS A 57 2.77 11.66 -25.73
CA LYS A 57 4.00 12.45 -25.45
C LYS A 57 5.24 11.59 -25.22
N GLY A 58 5.13 10.26 -25.33
CA GLY A 58 6.23 9.31 -25.14
C GLY A 58 6.49 8.94 -23.67
N ASN A 59 5.60 9.31 -22.75
CA ASN A 59 5.69 8.85 -21.36
C ASN A 59 5.27 7.38 -21.23
N LYS A 60 5.92 6.66 -20.32
CA LYS A 60 5.67 5.24 -20.07
C LYS A 60 6.24 4.82 -18.73
N ARG A 61 5.88 3.63 -18.27
CA ARG A 61 6.43 3.03 -17.05
C ARG A 61 7.97 2.88 -17.15
N ASN A 62 8.66 3.18 -16.06
CA ASN A 62 10.11 3.12 -15.90
C ASN A 62 10.50 2.29 -14.66
N GLY A 63 9.85 1.14 -14.48
CA GLY A 63 10.11 0.23 -13.37
C GLY A 63 9.54 0.72 -12.04
N LYS A 64 10.17 0.28 -10.95
CA LYS A 64 9.77 0.58 -9.57
C LYS A 64 10.97 1.06 -8.77
N GLY A 65 10.75 2.08 -7.94
CA GLY A 65 11.70 2.52 -6.91
C GLY A 65 11.34 1.92 -5.55
N LYS A 66 12.33 1.77 -4.68
CA LYS A 66 12.10 1.35 -3.30
C LYS A 66 11.95 2.55 -2.38
N LYS A 67 11.04 2.44 -1.41
CA LYS A 67 10.81 3.47 -0.40
C LYS A 67 10.50 2.84 0.96
N THR A 68 11.23 3.26 1.98
CA THR A 68 10.93 2.88 3.37
C THR A 68 9.97 3.89 3.98
N LEU A 69 8.82 3.41 4.44
CA LEU A 69 7.82 4.21 5.15
C LEU A 69 7.88 3.94 6.66
N LYS A 70 7.65 5.00 7.43
CA LYS A 70 7.48 4.97 8.88
C LYS A 70 6.01 5.24 9.20
N SER A 71 5.41 4.40 10.03
CA SER A 71 4.05 4.57 10.57
C SER A 71 4.08 4.44 12.09
N GLY A 72 2.99 4.75 12.78
CA GLY A 72 2.83 4.50 14.21
C GLY A 72 3.00 3.02 14.61
N PHE A 73 2.89 2.10 13.64
CA PHE A 73 3.13 0.68 13.87
C PHE A 73 4.55 0.22 13.54
N GLY A 74 5.44 1.12 13.13
CA GLY A 74 6.83 0.81 12.77
C GLY A 74 7.13 1.06 11.29
N THR A 75 8.25 0.50 10.84
CA THR A 75 8.82 0.73 9.51
C THR A 75 8.56 -0.44 8.57
N PHE A 76 8.28 -0.13 7.29
CA PHE A 76 8.13 -1.14 6.25
C PHE A 76 8.53 -0.58 4.88
N ASP A 77 8.99 -1.47 4.00
CA ASP A 77 9.41 -1.11 2.65
C ASP A 77 8.30 -1.35 1.62
N ILE A 78 8.16 -0.40 0.70
CA ILE A 78 7.27 -0.48 -0.45
C ILE A 78 8.01 -0.24 -1.77
N ASP A 79 7.47 -0.80 -2.84
CA ASP A 79 7.89 -0.59 -4.22
C ASP A 79 6.93 0.39 -4.90
N THR A 80 7.42 1.60 -5.19
CA THR A 80 6.64 2.67 -5.82
C THR A 80 6.84 2.67 -7.34
N PRO A 81 5.77 2.76 -8.16
CA PRO A 81 5.91 2.83 -9.61
C PRO A 81 6.55 4.15 -10.04
N GLN A 82 7.28 4.12 -11.17
CA GLN A 82 7.90 5.30 -11.76
C GLN A 82 7.54 5.43 -13.24
N ASP A 83 7.44 6.67 -13.71
CA ASP A 83 7.27 7.00 -15.13
C ASP A 83 8.58 7.53 -15.74
N ARG A 84 8.69 7.45 -17.07
CA ARG A 84 9.92 7.78 -17.80
C ARG A 84 10.22 9.28 -17.76
N GLN A 85 9.18 10.11 -17.71
CA GLN A 85 9.34 11.57 -17.68
C GLN A 85 9.43 12.11 -16.25
N SER A 86 9.34 11.26 -15.23
CA SER A 86 9.31 11.65 -13.81
C SER A 86 8.20 12.65 -13.46
N SER A 87 7.13 12.69 -14.27
CA SER A 87 5.99 13.61 -14.12
C SER A 87 4.92 13.08 -13.17
N PHE A 88 4.93 11.79 -12.82
CA PHE A 88 3.94 11.20 -11.93
C PHE A 88 4.02 11.79 -10.52
N GLU A 89 2.92 12.32 -9.98
CA GLU A 89 2.83 12.84 -8.61
C GLU A 89 1.78 12.05 -7.80
N PRO A 90 2.21 11.03 -7.03
CA PRO A 90 1.28 10.22 -6.25
C PRO A 90 0.66 11.01 -5.10
N GLU A 91 -0.61 10.77 -4.83
CA GLU A 91 -1.38 11.45 -3.78
C GLU A 91 -1.33 10.67 -2.46
N LEU A 92 -1.51 9.34 -2.51
CA LEU A 92 -1.51 8.48 -1.32
C LEU A 92 -0.21 8.59 -0.54
N VAL A 93 0.92 8.57 -1.24
CA VAL A 93 2.26 8.70 -0.65
C VAL A 93 3.10 9.63 -1.51
N LYS A 94 3.12 10.91 -1.16
CA LYS A 94 3.80 11.97 -1.93
C LYS A 94 5.27 11.68 -2.15
N LYS A 95 5.85 12.28 -3.21
CA LYS A 95 7.30 12.24 -3.46
C LYS A 95 8.06 12.65 -2.21
N ARG A 96 9.10 11.88 -1.85
CA ARG A 96 9.95 12.08 -0.66
C ARG A 96 9.25 11.96 0.71
N GLN A 97 7.93 11.75 0.77
CA GLN A 97 7.22 11.51 2.04
C GLN A 97 7.61 10.15 2.63
N THR A 98 8.31 10.14 3.76
CA THR A 98 8.74 8.90 4.45
C THR A 98 7.89 8.56 5.67
N ILE A 99 6.99 9.46 6.09
CA ILE A 99 6.09 9.26 7.23
C ILE A 99 4.67 9.07 6.68
N LEU A 100 4.09 7.89 6.94
CA LEU A 100 2.69 7.61 6.69
C LEU A 100 1.89 8.11 7.91
N ALA A 101 0.89 8.96 7.68
CA ALA A 101 0.05 9.44 8.77
C ALA A 101 -0.71 8.27 9.41
N ASP A 102 -0.76 8.24 10.74
CA ASP A 102 -1.32 7.12 11.51
C ASP A 102 -2.78 6.82 11.13
N ASN A 103 -3.54 7.86 10.80
CA ASN A 103 -4.94 7.77 10.36
C ASN A 103 -5.13 7.03 9.03
N LEU A 104 -4.15 7.05 8.12
CA LEU A 104 -4.24 6.43 6.81
C LEU A 104 -4.04 4.92 6.92
N SER A 105 -3.09 4.50 7.76
CA SER A 105 -2.91 3.09 8.10
C SER A 105 -4.13 2.49 8.76
N GLU A 106 -4.70 3.15 9.77
CA GLU A 106 -5.91 2.68 10.46
C GLU A 106 -7.12 2.58 9.53
N LYS A 107 -7.29 3.55 8.62
CA LYS A 107 -8.36 3.52 7.61
C LYS A 107 -8.19 2.36 6.63
N ILE A 108 -6.99 2.15 6.09
CA ILE A 108 -6.71 1.03 5.18
C ILE A 108 -7.04 -0.32 5.84
N ILE A 109 -6.72 -0.45 7.14
CA ILE A 109 -7.01 -1.65 7.94
C ILE A 109 -8.52 -1.81 8.17
N GLY A 110 -9.21 -0.72 8.56
CA GLY A 110 -10.65 -0.72 8.77
C GLY A 110 -11.44 -1.13 7.54
N LEU A 111 -11.04 -0.64 6.36
CA LEU A 111 -11.69 -0.98 5.09
C LEU A 111 -11.58 -2.48 4.75
N TYR A 112 -10.47 -3.13 5.11
CA TYR A 112 -10.29 -4.56 4.88
C TYR A 112 -10.94 -5.44 5.97
N GLY A 113 -10.95 -4.98 7.23
CA GLY A 113 -11.62 -5.65 8.34
C GLY A 113 -13.15 -5.71 8.18
N LEU A 114 -13.72 -4.78 7.41
CA LEU A 114 -15.15 -4.73 7.06
C LEU A 114 -15.53 -5.57 5.83
N GLY A 115 -14.57 -6.28 5.20
CA GLY A 115 -14.84 -7.14 4.04
C GLY A 115 -15.15 -6.40 2.74
N MET A 116 -14.80 -5.10 2.66
CA MET A 116 -15.03 -4.32 1.44
C MET A 116 -14.01 -4.68 0.36
N SER A 117 -14.48 -4.82 -0.88
CA SER A 117 -13.65 -5.25 -2.00
C SER A 117 -12.65 -4.16 -2.39
N TYR A 118 -11.60 -4.54 -3.10
CA TYR A 118 -10.58 -3.61 -3.63
C TYR A 118 -11.17 -2.40 -4.39
N ARG A 119 -12.32 -2.57 -5.07
CA ARG A 119 -13.04 -1.48 -5.75
C ARG A 119 -13.63 -0.46 -4.79
N ASP A 120 -14.07 -0.91 -3.63
CA ASP A 120 -14.72 -0.07 -2.62
C ASP A 120 -13.67 0.75 -1.86
N ILE A 121 -12.48 0.18 -1.62
CA ILE A 121 -11.32 0.89 -1.05
C ILE A 121 -10.93 2.08 -1.95
N SER A 122 -10.82 1.84 -3.26
CA SER A 122 -10.49 2.88 -4.26
C SER A 122 -11.57 3.98 -4.31
N SER A 123 -12.84 3.58 -4.35
CA SER A 123 -13.98 4.51 -4.40
C SER A 123 -14.12 5.35 -3.12
N HIS A 124 -13.74 4.81 -1.96
CA HIS A 124 -13.83 5.54 -0.69
C HIS A 124 -12.67 6.52 -0.49
N LEU A 125 -11.52 6.29 -1.13
CA LEU A 125 -10.41 7.25 -1.17
C LEU A 125 -10.70 8.43 -2.10
N SER A 126 -11.46 8.22 -3.18
CA SER A 126 -11.81 9.29 -4.13
C SER A 126 -12.91 10.25 -3.64
N ILE A 127 -13.69 9.90 -2.63
CA ILE A 127 -14.77 10.76 -2.09
C ILE A 127 -14.22 11.96 -1.28
N TYR A 128 -12.94 11.97 -0.95
CA TYR A 128 -12.31 13.03 -0.15
C TYR A 128 -11.35 13.94 -0.96
N SER A 129 -11.46 13.95 -2.30
CA SER A 129 -10.80 14.95 -3.18
C SER A 129 -11.70 16.17 -3.37
#